data_AF-Q9P0A3-F1
#
_entry.id   AF-Q9P0A3-F1
#
_cell.length_a   1.000
_cell.length_b   1.000
_cell.length_c   1.000
_cell.angle_alpha   90.00
_cell.angle_beta   90.00
_cell.angle_gamma   90.00
#
_symmetry.space_group_name_H-M   'P 1'
#
loop_
_entity.id
_entity.type
_entity.pdbx_description
1 polymer ?
#
loop_
_entity_poly.entity_id
_entity_poly.type
_entity_poly.pdbx_seq_one_letter_code
_entity_poly.pdbx_strand_id
1 'polypeptide(L)'
;RHRKIPLQPKHFRILNPVIIKETAFDILQYSEPQSRFWGRDKNVPTIGVIAVVLATHLCDEVSLAGFGHDLNQPRTPLHYFDSQCMAAMNFQTMHNVTTETKFLLKLVKEEW
;
A
#
# COMPACT_ATOMS: atom_id res chain seq x y z
N ARG A 1 5.05 -0.67 -33.69
CA ARG A 1 6.21 -1.55 -33.41
C ARG A 1 6.32 -1.72 -31.90
N HIS A 2 5.84 -2.82 -31.33
CA HIS A 2 6.00 -3.09 -29.89
C HIS A 2 7.45 -3.50 -29.62
N ARG A 3 8.18 -2.70 -28.83
CA ARG A 3 9.50 -3.09 -28.32
C ARG A 3 9.30 -4.32 -27.43
N LYS A 4 9.93 -5.45 -27.78
CA LYS A 4 9.94 -6.63 -26.90
C LYS A 4 10.60 -6.24 -25.59
N ILE A 5 9.92 -6.46 -24.47
CA ILE A 5 10.50 -6.31 -23.14
C ILE A 5 11.59 -7.40 -23.00
N PRO A 6 12.85 -7.05 -22.67
CA PRO A 6 13.96 -8.01 -22.62
C PRO A 6 13.94 -8.87 -21.35
N LEU A 7 12.76 -9.37 -20.95
CA LEU A 7 12.58 -10.20 -19.76
C LEU A 7 11.93 -11.52 -20.16
N GLN A 8 12.48 -12.63 -19.69
CA GLN A 8 11.89 -13.95 -19.91
C GLN A 8 10.58 -14.08 -19.10
N PRO A 9 9.55 -14.78 -19.59
CA PRO A 9 8.29 -15.00 -18.87
C PRO A 9 8.45 -15.47 -17.42
N LYS A 10 9.44 -16.32 -17.14
CA LYS A 10 9.71 -16.79 -15.78
C LYS A 10 10.18 -15.71 -14.81
N HIS A 11 10.68 -14.56 -15.29
CA HIS A 11 11.19 -13.45 -14.48
C HIS A 11 10.19 -12.31 -14.27
N PHE A 12 8.98 -12.40 -14.84
CA PHE A 12 7.91 -11.44 -14.53
C PHE A 12 6.64 -12.18 -14.15
N ARG A 13 5.86 -11.58 -13.26
CA ARG A 13 4.53 -12.05 -12.87
C ARG A 13 3.59 -10.87 -12.87
N ILE A 14 2.33 -11.14 -13.16
CA ILE A 14 1.25 -10.18 -13.01
C ILE A 14 0.55 -10.55 -11.71
N LEU A 15 0.45 -9.59 -10.80
CA LEU A 15 -0.30 -9.78 -9.56
C LEU A 15 -1.78 -10.03 -9.90
N ASN A 16 -2.35 -11.07 -9.31
CA ASN A 16 -3.77 -11.33 -9.45
C ASN A 16 -4.58 -10.16 -8.82
N PRO A 17 -5.45 -9.47 -9.57
CA PRO A 17 -6.24 -8.35 -9.05
C PRO A 17 -7.13 -8.69 -7.85
N VAL A 18 -7.43 -9.97 -7.62
CA VAL A 18 -8.18 -10.42 -6.43
C VAL A 18 -7.48 -9.97 -5.14
N ILE A 19 -6.16 -10.05 -5.05
CA ILE A 19 -5.42 -9.62 -3.85
C ILE A 19 -5.58 -8.12 -3.61
N ILE A 20 -5.62 -7.33 -4.67
CA ILE A 20 -5.85 -5.88 -4.58
C ILE A 20 -7.27 -5.60 -4.06
N LYS A 21 -8.26 -6.34 -4.58
CA LYS A 21 -9.66 -6.23 -4.17
C LYS A 21 -9.86 -6.61 -2.70
N GLU A 22 -9.32 -7.75 -2.29
CA GLU A 22 -9.34 -8.25 -0.91
C GLU A 22 -8.67 -7.26 0.04
N THR A 23 -7.47 -6.78 -0.31
CA THR A 23 -6.75 -5.76 0.47
C THR A 23 -7.61 -4.51 0.66
N ALA A 24 -8.27 -4.03 -0.39
CA ALA A 24 -9.06 -2.80 -0.34
C ALA A 24 -10.36 -2.95 0.46
N PHE A 25 -11.17 -3.97 0.17
CA PHE A 25 -12.54 -4.04 0.66
C PHE A 25 -12.71 -4.94 1.87
N ASP A 26 -12.00 -6.06 1.91
CA ASP A 26 -12.20 -7.06 2.98
C ASP A 26 -11.29 -6.73 4.18
N ILE A 27 -10.03 -6.33 3.91
CA ILE A 27 -9.03 -6.07 4.93
C ILE A 27 -9.07 -4.60 5.40
N LEU A 28 -8.93 -3.64 4.48
CA LEU A 28 -8.90 -2.20 4.82
C LEU A 28 -10.29 -1.57 4.92
N GLN A 29 -11.34 -2.29 4.49
CA GLN A 29 -12.74 -1.86 4.56
C GLN A 29 -12.98 -0.50 3.90
N TYR A 30 -12.27 -0.23 2.80
CA TYR A 30 -12.53 0.95 2.00
C TYR A 30 -13.92 0.90 1.36
N SER A 31 -14.49 2.07 1.11
CA SER A 31 -15.74 2.16 0.36
C SER A 31 -15.51 1.83 -1.11
N GLU A 32 -16.47 1.17 -1.74
CA GLU A 32 -16.48 0.96 -3.18
C GLU A 32 -16.31 2.29 -3.93
N PRO A 33 -15.62 2.31 -5.08
CA PRO A 33 -15.42 3.52 -5.86
C PRO A 33 -16.75 4.19 -6.19
N GLN A 34 -16.97 5.40 -5.67
CA GLN A 34 -18.13 6.18 -6.03
C GLN A 34 -17.76 7.13 -7.17
N SER A 35 -18.63 7.24 -8.18
CA SER A 35 -18.49 8.28 -9.21
C SER A 35 -18.76 9.63 -8.56
N ARG A 36 -17.71 10.31 -8.10
CA ARG A 36 -17.80 11.64 -7.50
C ARG A 36 -17.40 12.73 -8.50
N PHE A 37 -18.14 13.83 -8.45
CA PHE A 37 -17.91 15.02 -9.28
C PHE A 37 -16.66 15.80 -8.84
N TRP A 38 -16.23 15.65 -7.58
CA TRP A 38 -15.03 16.26 -7.00
C TRP A 38 -14.37 15.34 -5.98
N GLY A 39 -13.04 15.32 -5.97
CA GLY A 39 -12.24 14.46 -5.09
C GLY A 39 -12.15 13.02 -5.59
N ARG A 40 -11.05 12.33 -5.24
CA ARG A 40 -10.94 10.87 -5.39
C ARG A 40 -11.14 10.26 -4.01
N ASP A 41 -11.89 9.17 -3.95
CA ASP A 41 -11.96 8.39 -2.72
C ASP A 41 -10.56 7.82 -2.46
N LYS A 42 -10.06 7.97 -1.22
CA LYS A 42 -8.78 7.40 -0.81
C LYS A 42 -8.93 5.90 -0.57
N ASN A 43 -9.36 5.17 -1.59
CA ASN A 43 -9.77 3.77 -1.55
C ASN A 43 -8.83 2.83 -2.32
N VAL A 44 -7.67 3.32 -2.75
CA VAL A 44 -6.64 2.50 -3.36
C VAL A 44 -5.58 2.19 -2.31
N PRO A 45 -5.37 0.91 -1.93
CA PRO A 45 -4.28 0.55 -1.02
C PRO A 45 -2.92 0.90 -1.62
N THR A 46 -1.93 1.25 -0.78
CA THR A 46 -0.55 1.37 -1.27
C THR A 46 -0.01 0.02 -1.75
N ILE A 47 0.94 0.06 -2.69
CA ILE A 47 1.66 -1.15 -3.12
C ILE A 47 2.35 -1.86 -1.95
N GLY A 48 2.80 -1.11 -0.94
CA GLY A 48 3.38 -1.66 0.28
C GLY A 48 2.41 -2.56 1.02
N VAL A 49 1.19 -2.08 1.29
CA VAL A 49 0.18 -2.90 2.00
C VAL A 49 -0.33 -4.07 1.16
N ILE A 50 -0.50 -3.88 -0.16
CA ILE A 50 -0.82 -4.99 -1.08
C ILE A 50 0.26 -6.08 -1.01
N ALA A 51 1.54 -5.70 -0.94
CA ALA A 51 2.64 -6.64 -0.82
C ALA A 51 2.65 -7.36 0.53
N VAL A 52 2.28 -6.68 1.63
CA VAL A 52 2.13 -7.30 2.95
C VAL A 52 1.03 -8.36 2.93
N VAL A 53 -0.16 -8.03 2.43
CA VAL A 53 -1.27 -8.99 2.32
C VAL A 53 -0.86 -10.18 1.45
N LEU A 54 -0.28 -9.93 0.27
CA LEU A 54 0.24 -11.00 -0.59
C LEU A 54 1.24 -11.90 0.15
N ALA A 55 2.17 -11.33 0.91
CA ALA A 55 3.14 -12.10 1.68
C ALA A 55 2.46 -13.00 2.71
N THR A 56 1.39 -12.55 3.38
CA THR A 56 0.64 -13.39 4.34
C THR A 56 -0.06 -14.60 3.69
N HIS A 57 -0.36 -14.55 2.39
CA HIS A 57 -0.88 -15.72 1.67
C HIS A 57 0.22 -16.70 1.21
N LEU A 58 1.49 -16.27 1.20
CA LEU A 58 2.60 -17.01 0.61
C LEU A 58 3.66 -17.46 1.62
N CYS A 59 3.72 -16.84 2.79
CA CYS A 59 4.77 -17.02 3.78
C CYS A 59 4.17 -17.37 5.14
N ASP A 60 4.85 -18.24 5.89
CA ASP A 60 4.46 -18.58 7.26
C ASP A 60 4.74 -17.42 8.23
N GLU A 61 5.81 -16.66 7.98
CA GLU A 61 6.22 -15.51 8.77
C GLU A 61 6.56 -14.32 7.85
N VAL A 62 6.18 -13.12 8.28
CA VAL A 62 6.43 -11.88 7.54
C VAL A 62 7.00 -10.82 8.48
N SER A 63 8.23 -10.38 8.20
CA SER A 63 8.86 -9.24 8.89
C SER A 63 8.66 -7.95 8.08
N LEU A 64 8.28 -6.87 8.77
CA LEU A 64 8.01 -5.58 8.15
C LEU A 64 9.06 -4.54 8.53
N ALA A 65 9.58 -3.82 7.53
CA ALA A 65 10.50 -2.70 7.71
C ALA A 65 10.16 -1.56 6.75
N GLY A 66 10.41 -0.32 7.16
CA GLY A 66 10.12 0.87 6.34
C GLY A 66 8.62 1.23 6.27
N PHE A 67 7.81 0.74 7.21
CA PHE A 67 6.41 1.15 7.42
C PHE A 67 6.28 2.08 8.63
N GLY A 68 5.09 2.66 8.82
CA GLY A 68 4.79 3.50 10.00
C GLY A 68 4.96 4.99 9.76
N HIS A 69 4.49 5.51 8.62
CA HIS A 69 4.46 6.94 8.34
C HIS A 69 3.69 7.70 9.43
N ASP A 70 4.36 8.61 10.13
CA ASP A 70 3.77 9.48 11.16
C ASP A 70 3.50 10.88 10.61
N LEU A 71 2.29 11.08 10.10
CA LEU A 71 1.85 12.36 9.51
C LEU A 71 1.93 13.56 10.48
N ASN A 72 2.10 13.33 11.79
CA ASN A 72 2.30 14.39 12.78
C ASN A 72 3.73 14.96 12.76
N GLN A 73 4.67 14.31 12.05
CA GLN A 73 6.06 14.72 11.92
C GLN A 73 6.37 15.16 10.47
N PRO A 74 5.78 16.26 9.96
CA PRO A 74 5.82 16.61 8.54
C PRO A 74 7.22 16.90 7.97
N ARG A 75 8.21 17.15 8.84
CA ARG A 75 9.61 17.47 8.46
C ARG A 75 10.53 16.25 8.42
N THR A 76 10.07 15.08 8.86
CA THR A 76 10.88 13.86 8.77
C THR A 76 10.99 13.40 7.32
N PRO A 77 12.09 12.71 6.95
CA PRO A 77 12.20 12.11 5.63
C PRO A 77 11.07 11.11 5.37
N LEU A 78 10.45 11.21 4.20
CA LEU A 78 9.44 10.29 3.71
C LEU A 78 10.08 8.98 3.23
N HIS A 79 11.21 9.09 2.53
CA HIS A 79 11.97 7.94 2.05
C HIS A 79 13.37 7.94 2.68
N TYR A 80 13.97 6.76 2.79
CA TYR A 80 15.32 6.59 3.36
C TYR A 80 16.45 6.99 2.38
N PHE A 81 16.15 7.11 1.08
CA PHE A 81 17.14 7.35 0.03
C PHE A 81 17.13 8.78 -0.53
N ASP A 82 16.16 9.61 -0.12
CA ASP A 82 16.03 10.98 -0.59
C ASP A 82 15.70 11.96 0.54
N SER A 83 15.54 13.23 0.19
CA SER A 83 15.24 14.32 1.12
C SER A 83 13.79 14.80 1.04
N GLN A 84 12.88 14.02 0.47
CA GLN A 84 11.47 14.40 0.43
C GLN A 84 10.88 14.30 1.84
N CYS A 85 10.20 15.35 2.29
CA CYS A 85 9.60 15.35 3.64
C CYS A 85 8.22 14.69 3.65
N MET A 86 7.82 14.16 4.82
CA MET A 86 6.54 13.49 5.04
C MET A 86 5.32 14.36 4.70
N ALA A 87 5.45 15.68 4.77
CA ALA A 87 4.42 16.62 4.30
C ALA A 87 3.94 16.38 2.86
N ALA A 88 4.79 15.79 2.00
CA ALA A 88 4.41 15.42 0.63
C ALA A 88 3.23 14.44 0.56
N MET A 89 3.04 13.63 1.60
CA MET A 89 1.92 12.68 1.69
C MET A 89 0.55 13.37 1.77
N ASN A 90 0.49 14.63 2.22
CA ASN A 90 -0.77 15.38 2.29
C ASN A 90 -1.35 15.68 0.90
N PHE A 91 -0.51 15.67 -0.15
CA PHE A 91 -0.94 15.85 -1.54
C PHE A 91 -1.36 14.55 -2.22
N GLN A 92 -1.22 13.40 -1.56
CA GLN A 92 -1.66 12.10 -2.10
C GLN A 92 -3.18 11.98 -2.01
N THR A 93 -3.81 11.80 -3.16
CA THR A 93 -5.28 11.78 -3.30
C THR A 93 -5.87 10.37 -3.34
N MET A 94 -5.05 9.34 -3.55
CA MET A 94 -5.51 7.96 -3.77
C MET A 94 -5.45 7.05 -2.55
N HIS A 95 -4.47 7.28 -1.67
CA HIS A 95 -4.13 6.36 -0.61
C HIS A 95 -4.54 6.90 0.76
N ASN A 96 -5.11 6.04 1.61
CA ASN A 96 -5.40 6.35 2.99
C ASN A 96 -4.36 5.72 3.93
N VAL A 97 -3.17 6.31 3.94
CA VAL A 97 -2.05 5.84 4.75
C VAL A 97 -2.35 5.81 6.26
N THR A 98 -3.30 6.62 6.73
CA THR A 98 -3.75 6.58 8.14
C THR A 98 -4.48 5.27 8.44
N THR A 99 -5.40 4.84 7.58
CA THR A 99 -6.09 3.56 7.74
C THR A 99 -5.12 2.39 7.61
N GLU A 100 -4.20 2.46 6.65
CA GLU A 100 -3.15 1.45 6.45
C GLU A 100 -2.24 1.32 7.68
N THR A 101 -1.77 2.44 8.26
CA THR A 101 -0.97 2.42 9.49
C THR A 101 -1.74 1.79 10.65
N LYS A 102 -3.05 2.06 10.79
CA LYS A 102 -3.87 1.42 11.83
C LYS A 102 -3.99 -0.10 11.63
N PHE A 103 -4.16 -0.53 10.38
CA PHE A 103 -4.17 -1.95 10.03
C PHE A 103 -2.85 -2.64 10.39
N LEU A 104 -1.71 -2.06 10.01
CA LEU A 104 -0.40 -2.62 10.32
C LEU A 104 -0.15 -2.69 11.83
N LEU A 105 -0.55 -1.66 12.58
CA LEU A 105 -0.47 -1.67 14.04
C LEU A 105 -1.36 -2.74 14.67
N LYS A 106 -2.52 -3.05 14.08
CA LYS A 106 -3.38 -4.15 14.53
C LYS A 106 -2.71 -5.49 14.29
N LEU A 107 -2.15 -5.72 13.10
CA LEU A 107 -1.43 -6.97 12.77
C LEU A 107 -0.28 -7.27 13.73
N VAL A 108 0.49 -6.25 14.12
CA VAL A 108 1.66 -6.44 15.01
C VAL A 108 1.25 -6.55 16.49
N LYS A 109 0.09 -5.99 16.88
CA LYS A 109 -0.44 -6.07 18.26
C LYS A 109 -1.24 -7.32 18.53
N GLU A 110 -1.79 -7.95 17.50
CA GLU A 110 -2.37 -9.29 17.59
C GLU A 110 -1.21 -10.30 17.69
N GLU A 111 -0.52 -10.27 18.84
CA GLU A 111 0.23 -11.41 19.32
C GLU A 111 -0.76 -12.52 19.64
N TRP A 112 -0.50 -13.72 19.13
CA TRP A 112 -1.19 -14.94 19.52
C TRP A 112 -0.93 -15.27 20.99
#